data_AF-A0A661PGJ5-F1
#
_entry.id   AF-A0A661PGJ5-F1
#
_cell.length_a   1.000
_cell.length_b   1.000
_cell.length_c   1.000
_cell.angle_alpha   90.00
_cell.angle_beta   90.00
_cell.angle_gamma   90.00
#
_symmetry.space_group_name_H-M   'P 1'
#
loop_
_entity.id
_entity.type
_entity.pdbx_description
1 polymer ?
#
loop_
_entity_poly.entity_id
_entity_poly.type
_entity_poly.pdbx_seq_one_letter_code
_entity_poly.pdbx_strand_id
1 'polypeptide(L)'
;MVVFRTHRVGCEPFWERREQAARSYRVRPFGRRPFRACGKGVTRRIIRVTRHGELCLGERCHAVKTDKEVRKERAIARTKRDIVQAAARAFALRGFHGTTMEEIAHETGYAVGSLYNYFGGKEDLYRALIEDIAEKFESIHQQVLPPSLTFEQKLHWLFLRTFDVFETNREFFVMFLSQRGSFDWELGSDIGDISRAGYLRWVDRIEELVSEGIEEGTVCGEEARDMAYFITGVVSVTVSRWVGGDSRESLARHGKRLLYLILNGIGQTNGDEQAADDGHAQKA
;
A
#
# COMPACT_ATOMS: atom_id res chain seq x y z
N MET A 1 22.90 -25.43 -43.40
CA MET A 1 22.25 -26.60 -42.79
C MET A 1 22.59 -26.60 -41.30
N VAL A 2 21.53 -26.61 -40.50
CA VAL A 2 21.41 -26.44 -39.03
C VAL A 2 22.14 -27.64 -38.34
N VAL A 3 22.60 -27.66 -37.09
CA VAL A 3 21.88 -27.44 -35.82
C VAL A 3 22.88 -27.36 -34.66
N PHE A 4 22.80 -26.31 -33.82
CA PHE A 4 23.29 -26.34 -32.45
C PHE A 4 22.14 -26.81 -31.54
N ARG A 5 22.36 -27.92 -30.82
CA ARG A 5 21.44 -28.42 -29.78
C ARG A 5 21.50 -27.50 -28.56
N THR A 6 20.41 -26.83 -28.23
CA THR A 6 20.16 -26.28 -26.90
C THR A 6 19.43 -27.34 -26.06
N HIS A 7 20.01 -27.70 -24.92
CA HIS A 7 19.29 -28.45 -23.88
C HIS A 7 18.65 -27.46 -22.91
N ARG A 8 17.34 -27.65 -22.70
CA ARG A 8 16.54 -27.03 -21.64
C ARG A 8 17.11 -27.41 -20.28
N VAL A 9 17.31 -26.42 -19.41
CA VAL A 9 17.35 -26.62 -17.95
C VAL A 9 16.19 -25.81 -17.38
N GLY A 10 15.30 -26.49 -16.66
CA GLY A 10 14.08 -25.93 -16.11
C GLY A 10 14.36 -24.87 -15.04
N CYS A 11 13.56 -23.81 -15.07
CA CYS A 11 13.52 -22.78 -14.04
C CYS A 11 12.71 -23.29 -12.84
N GLU A 12 13.38 -23.59 -11.73
CA GLU A 12 12.77 -23.52 -10.40
C GLU A 12 13.10 -22.16 -9.77
N PRO A 13 12.15 -21.50 -9.09
CA PRO A 13 12.37 -20.18 -8.51
C PRO A 13 13.22 -20.22 -7.23
N PHE A 14 14.16 -19.28 -7.16
CA PHE A 14 15.30 -19.16 -6.24
C PHE A 14 14.96 -18.87 -4.76
N TRP A 15 13.69 -18.81 -4.33
CA TRP A 15 13.31 -18.29 -3.01
C TRP A 15 13.31 -19.32 -1.86
N GLU A 16 13.53 -20.61 -2.12
CA GLU A 16 13.38 -21.67 -1.11
C GLU A 16 14.66 -22.02 -0.30
N ARG A 17 15.77 -21.29 -0.48
CA ARG A 17 17.08 -21.62 0.15
C ARG A 17 17.51 -20.77 1.35
N ARG A 18 16.63 -19.89 1.88
CA ARG A 18 17.03 -18.90 2.90
C ARG A 18 16.43 -19.06 4.30
N GLU A 19 15.86 -20.23 4.63
CA GLU A 19 15.29 -20.49 5.97
C GLU A 19 16.17 -21.31 6.94
N GLN A 20 17.41 -21.67 6.58
CA GLN A 20 18.28 -22.46 7.48
C GLN A 20 19.47 -21.71 8.12
N ALA A 21 19.62 -20.40 7.93
CA ALA A 21 20.77 -19.64 8.46
C ALA A 21 20.45 -18.67 9.63
N ALA A 22 19.36 -18.90 10.37
CA ALA A 22 18.93 -18.05 11.49
C ALA A 22 18.86 -18.81 12.82
N ARG A 23 19.90 -19.58 13.17
CA ARG A 23 20.08 -20.12 14.54
C ARG A 23 21.54 -20.07 14.94
N SER A 24 21.96 -18.93 15.51
CA SER A 24 22.89 -18.80 16.64
C SER A 24 23.62 -17.46 16.61
N TYR A 25 23.06 -16.43 17.24
CA TYR A 25 23.86 -15.30 17.68
C TYR A 25 23.80 -15.20 19.21
N ARG A 26 24.80 -15.81 19.86
CA ARG A 26 25.14 -15.55 21.26
C ARG A 26 25.79 -14.17 21.34
N VAL A 27 25.19 -13.25 22.09
CA VAL A 27 25.81 -12.00 22.49
C VAL A 27 26.97 -12.33 23.44
N ARG A 28 28.22 -12.01 23.05
CA ARG A 28 29.38 -12.06 23.96
C ARG A 28 29.51 -10.73 24.71
N PRO A 29 29.83 -10.75 26.02
CA PRO A 29 30.01 -9.53 26.79
C PRO A 29 31.33 -8.82 26.43
N PHE A 30 31.29 -7.51 26.51
CA PHE A 30 32.38 -6.56 26.22
C PHE A 30 33.63 -6.86 27.07
N GLY A 31 34.70 -7.34 26.43
CA GLY A 31 36.05 -7.39 26.99
C GLY A 31 36.91 -6.27 26.41
N ARG A 32 37.44 -5.40 27.28
CA ARG A 32 38.39 -4.34 26.92
C ARG A 32 39.71 -4.96 26.42
N ARG A 33 40.07 -4.72 25.16
CA ARG A 33 41.47 -4.82 24.67
C ARG A 33 41.80 -3.63 23.76
N PRO A 34 43.02 -3.08 23.83
CA PRO A 34 43.43 -1.97 22.99
C PRO A 34 43.69 -2.46 21.57
N PHE A 35 43.03 -1.85 20.57
CA PHE A 35 43.17 -2.20 19.17
C PHE A 35 44.35 -1.42 18.56
N ARG A 36 45.40 -2.11 18.12
CA ARG A 36 46.45 -1.53 17.27
C ARG A 36 45.93 -1.42 15.84
N ALA A 37 46.05 -0.23 15.26
CA ALA A 37 45.60 0.10 13.92
C ALA A 37 46.62 -0.34 12.86
N CYS A 38 46.14 -0.91 11.75
CA CYS A 38 46.84 -0.89 10.47
C CYS A 38 45.82 -0.95 9.33
N GLY A 39 45.92 -0.02 8.37
CA GLY A 39 45.37 -0.19 7.01
C GLY A 39 44.07 0.55 6.66
N LYS A 40 44.24 1.78 6.14
CA LYS A 40 43.46 2.46 5.08
C LYS A 40 41.93 2.63 5.24
N GLY A 41 41.53 3.86 5.61
CA GLY A 41 40.57 4.60 4.79
C GLY A 41 39.08 4.61 5.17
N VAL A 42 38.67 4.16 6.36
CA VAL A 42 37.34 4.49 6.89
C VAL A 42 37.53 5.50 8.02
N THR A 43 37.33 6.78 7.73
CA THR A 43 37.17 7.80 8.78
C THR A 43 35.89 7.47 9.55
N ARG A 44 35.99 6.65 10.60
CA ARG A 44 34.95 6.58 11.62
C ARG A 44 34.83 7.98 12.23
N ARG A 45 33.91 8.80 11.71
CA ARG A 45 33.50 10.05 12.37
C ARG A 45 33.03 9.65 13.76
N ILE A 46 33.78 10.05 14.79
CA ILE A 46 33.43 9.79 16.18
C ILE A 46 32.19 10.63 16.47
N ILE A 47 31.03 9.98 16.53
CA ILE A 47 29.79 10.60 16.97
C ILE A 47 29.86 10.69 18.49
N ARG A 48 29.92 11.90 19.05
CA ARG A 48 29.86 12.12 20.50
C ARG A 48 28.41 12.40 20.88
N VAL A 49 27.83 11.51 21.67
CA VAL A 49 26.55 11.77 22.36
C VAL A 49 26.89 12.51 23.66
N THR A 50 26.42 13.73 23.82
CA THR A 50 26.63 14.50 25.06
C THR A 50 25.70 14.00 26.17
N ARG A 51 26.03 14.28 27.43
CA ARG A 51 25.14 13.98 28.58
C ARG A 51 23.79 14.69 28.53
N HIS A 52 23.64 15.69 27.66
CA HIS A 52 22.41 16.47 27.46
C HIS A 52 21.54 15.95 26.30
N GLY A 53 21.85 14.78 25.72
CA GLY A 53 21.03 14.19 24.67
C GLY A 53 21.30 14.76 23.28
N GLU A 54 22.47 15.35 23.03
CA GLU A 54 22.81 15.89 21.71
C GLU A 54 23.79 14.97 20.96
N LEU A 55 23.54 14.78 19.65
CA LEU A 55 24.47 14.16 18.71
C LEU A 55 25.37 15.25 18.12
N CYS A 56 26.64 15.26 18.49
CA CYS A 56 27.60 16.17 17.86
C CYS A 56 28.36 15.46 16.74
N LEU A 57 28.16 15.94 15.51
CA LEU A 57 28.82 15.53 14.27
C LEU A 57 29.74 16.67 13.80
N GLY A 58 30.97 16.69 14.32
CA GLY A 58 31.88 17.83 14.16
C GLY A 58 31.45 19.00 15.05
N GLU A 59 31.35 20.21 14.50
CA GLU A 59 30.93 21.42 15.21
C GLU A 59 29.40 21.56 15.35
N ARG A 60 28.63 20.65 14.76
CA ARG A 60 27.16 20.70 14.78
C ARG A 60 26.61 19.69 15.78
N CYS A 61 25.90 20.18 16.79
CA CYS A 61 25.16 19.37 17.74
C CYS A 61 23.66 19.37 17.36
N HIS A 62 23.05 18.18 17.31
CA HIS A 62 21.63 17.98 17.03
C HIS A 62 20.99 17.39 18.28
N ALA A 63 19.85 17.94 18.71
CA ALA A 63 19.08 17.32 19.77
C ALA A 63 18.60 15.91 19.34
N VAL A 64 18.87 14.91 20.16
CA VAL A 64 18.43 13.53 19.99
C VAL A 64 17.43 13.22 21.07
N LYS A 65 16.25 12.73 20.66
CA LYS A 65 15.25 12.24 21.60
C LYS A 65 15.86 11.14 22.47
N THR A 66 15.62 11.22 23.78
CA THR A 66 16.03 10.19 24.72
C THR A 66 15.24 8.90 24.45
N ASP A 67 15.81 7.75 24.85
CA ASP A 67 15.12 6.45 24.74
C ASP A 67 13.76 6.45 25.47
N LYS A 68 13.64 7.20 26.57
CA LYS A 68 12.38 7.38 27.31
C LYS A 68 11.33 8.14 26.49
N GLU A 69 11.72 9.20 25.78
CA GLU A 69 10.83 9.98 24.92
C GLU A 69 10.37 9.16 23.72
N VAL A 70 11.29 8.45 23.06
CA VAL A 70 10.96 7.56 21.93
C VAL A 70 9.98 6.46 22.35
N ARG A 71 10.17 5.84 23.52
CA ARG A 71 9.24 4.83 24.06
C ARG A 71 7.86 5.43 24.34
N LYS A 72 7.80 6.64 24.91
CA LYS A 72 6.54 7.34 25.20
C LYS A 72 5.78 7.67 23.90
N GLU A 73 6.46 8.18 22.88
CA GLU A 73 5.85 8.47 21.57
C GLU A 73 5.30 7.21 20.91
N ARG A 74 6.04 6.11 20.93
CA ARG A 74 5.57 4.82 20.40
C ARG A 74 4.35 4.30 21.15
N ALA A 75 4.32 4.45 22.47
CA ALA A 75 3.15 4.06 23.28
C ALA A 75 1.92 4.90 22.91
N ILE A 76 2.07 6.22 22.77
CA ILE A 76 1.00 7.12 22.34
C ILE A 76 0.49 6.76 20.95
N ALA A 77 1.39 6.53 20.00
CA ALA A 77 1.03 6.14 18.63
C ALA A 77 0.26 4.82 18.59
N ARG A 78 0.69 3.83 19.39
CA ARG A 78 -0.03 2.55 19.53
C ARG A 78 -1.42 2.75 20.11
N THR A 79 -1.56 3.52 21.19
CA THR A 79 -2.86 3.81 21.80
C THR A 79 -3.79 4.54 20.82
N LYS A 80 -3.29 5.54 20.09
CA LYS A 80 -4.07 6.21 19.04
C LYS A 80 -4.58 5.23 17.99
N ARG A 81 -3.71 4.32 17.52
CA ARG A 81 -4.09 3.29 16.55
C ARG A 81 -5.16 2.34 17.08
N ASP A 82 -5.04 1.90 18.33
CA ASP A 82 -6.01 1.01 18.98
C ASP A 82 -7.39 1.68 19.07
N ILE A 83 -7.43 2.97 19.43
CA ILE A 83 -8.67 3.77 19.50
C ILE A 83 -9.30 3.94 18.11
N VAL A 84 -8.49 4.32 17.12
CA VAL A 84 -8.92 4.48 15.71
C VAL A 84 -9.55 3.19 15.18
N GLN A 85 -8.92 2.04 15.40
CA GLN A 85 -9.46 0.74 14.95
C GLN A 85 -10.77 0.36 15.65
N ALA A 86 -10.91 0.65 16.94
CA ALA A 86 -12.17 0.41 17.65
C ALA A 86 -13.29 1.33 17.15
N ALA A 87 -12.97 2.60 16.91
CA ALA A 87 -13.90 3.55 16.32
C ALA A 87 -14.41 3.08 14.96
N ALA A 88 -13.53 2.59 14.08
CA ALA A 88 -13.91 2.06 12.78
C ALA A 88 -14.94 0.92 12.88
N ARG A 89 -14.75 -0.01 13.82
CA ARG A 89 -15.71 -1.10 14.06
C ARG A 89 -17.04 -0.60 14.61
N ALA A 90 -16.99 0.31 15.59
CA ALA A 90 -18.19 0.88 16.18
C ALA A 90 -19.02 1.64 15.14
N PHE A 91 -18.38 2.47 14.32
CA PHE A 91 -19.02 3.20 13.22
C PHE A 91 -19.54 2.28 12.12
N ALA A 92 -18.84 1.18 11.80
CA ALA A 92 -19.33 0.21 10.82
C ALA A 92 -20.60 -0.51 11.29
N LEU A 93 -20.73 -0.76 12.59
CA LEU A 93 -21.86 -1.49 13.16
C LEU A 93 -23.09 -0.60 13.42
N ARG A 94 -22.89 0.62 13.94
CA ARG A 94 -23.96 1.50 14.43
C ARG A 94 -24.14 2.78 13.61
N GLY A 95 -23.29 2.98 12.60
CA GLY A 95 -23.17 4.25 11.90
C GLY A 95 -22.46 5.30 12.75
N PHE A 96 -22.08 6.42 12.12
CA PHE A 96 -21.41 7.51 12.82
C PHE A 96 -22.31 8.14 13.89
N HIS A 97 -23.55 8.53 13.54
CA HIS A 97 -24.45 9.22 14.49
C HIS A 97 -24.86 8.30 15.66
N GLY A 98 -25.05 7.01 15.40
CA GLY A 98 -25.42 6.02 16.41
C GLY A 98 -24.28 5.55 17.32
N THR A 99 -23.06 6.09 17.16
CA THR A 99 -21.90 5.76 18.00
C THR A 99 -21.55 6.95 18.91
N THR A 100 -21.21 6.70 20.17
CA THR A 100 -20.72 7.74 21.10
C THR A 100 -19.26 7.54 21.52
N MET A 101 -18.64 8.60 22.07
CA MET A 101 -17.27 8.51 22.58
C MET A 101 -17.15 7.56 23.78
N GLU A 102 -18.21 7.46 24.59
CA GLU A 102 -18.31 6.56 25.74
C GLU A 102 -18.31 5.09 25.31
N GLU A 103 -19.02 4.75 24.22
CA GLU A 103 -19.05 3.40 23.69
C GLU A 103 -17.68 2.97 23.16
N ILE A 104 -17.00 3.86 22.43
CA ILE A 104 -15.64 3.60 21.93
C ILE A 104 -14.65 3.46 23.10
N ALA A 105 -14.79 4.27 24.14
CA ALA A 105 -14.00 4.15 25.37
C ALA A 105 -14.21 2.79 26.05
N HIS A 106 -15.47 2.35 26.15
CA HIS A 106 -15.83 1.05 26.70
C HIS A 106 -15.26 -0.12 25.89
N GLU A 107 -15.32 -0.06 24.54
CA GLU A 107 -14.75 -1.10 23.67
C GLU A 107 -13.23 -1.18 23.78
N THR A 108 -12.56 -0.04 23.92
CA THR A 108 -11.09 0.04 23.98
C THR A 108 -10.51 -0.21 25.38
N GLY A 109 -11.34 -0.13 26.42
CA GLY A 109 -10.92 -0.20 27.83
C GLY A 109 -10.18 1.05 28.32
N TYR A 110 -10.17 2.15 27.55
CA TYR A 110 -9.61 3.42 27.98
C TYR A 110 -10.67 4.29 28.64
N ALA A 111 -10.25 5.21 29.51
CA ALA A 111 -11.16 6.19 30.09
C ALA A 111 -11.66 7.17 29.02
N VAL A 112 -12.94 7.56 29.08
CA VAL A 112 -13.57 8.52 28.15
C VAL A 112 -12.75 9.81 28.01
N GLY A 113 -12.31 10.39 29.13
CA GLY A 113 -11.45 11.58 29.13
C GLY A 113 -10.12 11.39 28.39
N SER A 114 -9.57 10.16 28.34
CA SER A 114 -8.37 9.87 27.56
C SER A 114 -8.62 9.94 26.06
N LEU A 115 -9.77 9.47 25.59
CA LEU A 115 -10.14 9.57 24.16
C LEU A 115 -10.31 11.03 23.74
N TYR A 116 -11.01 11.84 24.54
CA TYR A 116 -11.15 13.28 24.30
C TYR A 116 -9.79 14.00 24.28
N ASN A 117 -8.85 13.60 25.15
CA ASN A 117 -7.48 14.14 25.11
C ASN A 117 -6.72 13.79 23.82
N TYR A 118 -7.00 12.65 23.19
CA TYR A 118 -6.32 12.23 21.97
C TYR A 118 -6.94 12.80 20.70
N PHE A 119 -8.27 12.91 20.64
CA PHE A 119 -9.01 13.16 19.40
C PHE A 119 -10.08 14.26 19.51
N GLY A 120 -10.19 15.03 20.59
CA GLY A 120 -11.12 16.18 20.67
C GLY A 120 -12.63 15.86 20.64
N GLY A 121 -13.03 14.71 20.08
CA GLY A 121 -14.39 14.27 19.88
C GLY A 121 -14.49 13.19 18.79
N LYS A 122 -15.72 12.86 18.43
CA LYS A 122 -16.03 11.82 17.44
C LYS A 122 -15.66 12.24 16.01
N GLU A 123 -15.75 13.53 15.71
CA GLU A 123 -15.45 14.10 14.39
C GLU A 123 -13.95 14.05 14.08
N ASP A 124 -13.07 14.49 14.99
CA ASP A 124 -11.63 14.39 14.71
C ASP A 124 -11.13 12.94 14.76
N LEU A 125 -11.83 12.06 15.50
CA LEU A 125 -11.56 10.62 15.45
C LEU A 125 -11.91 10.03 14.07
N TYR A 126 -13.02 10.45 13.47
CA TYR A 126 -13.37 10.08 12.10
C TYR A 126 -12.41 10.68 11.07
N ARG A 127 -12.03 11.96 11.23
CA ARG A 127 -11.00 12.59 10.40
C ARG A 127 -9.68 11.82 10.45
N ALA A 128 -9.22 11.47 11.65
CA ALA A 128 -7.99 10.69 11.84
C ALA A 128 -8.06 9.29 11.19
N LEU A 129 -9.25 8.69 11.12
CA LEU A 129 -9.47 7.44 10.37
C LEU A 129 -9.28 7.64 8.86
N ILE A 130 -9.88 8.69 8.29
CA ILE A 130 -9.72 9.02 6.87
C ILE A 130 -8.25 9.32 6.55
N GLU A 131 -7.58 10.12 7.39
CA GLU A 131 -6.17 10.47 7.25
C GLU A 131 -5.26 9.23 7.30
N ASP A 132 -5.46 8.31 8.25
CA ASP A 132 -4.68 7.06 8.35
C ASP A 132 -4.83 6.19 7.09
N ILE A 133 -6.03 6.14 6.49
CA ILE A 133 -6.28 5.41 5.25
C ILE A 133 -5.67 6.13 4.05
N ALA A 134 -5.78 7.46 3.98
CA ALA A 134 -5.18 8.26 2.93
C ALA A 134 -3.64 8.14 2.95
N GLU A 135 -3.02 8.15 4.14
CA GLU A 135 -1.56 7.94 4.31
C GLU A 135 -1.12 6.54 3.86
N LYS A 136 -1.90 5.49 4.14
CA LYS A 136 -1.61 4.13 3.65
C LYS A 136 -1.61 4.06 2.13
N PHE A 137 -2.63 4.65 1.48
CA PHE A 137 -2.68 4.71 0.02
C PHE A 137 -1.52 5.55 -0.51
N GLU A 138 -1.22 6.68 0.12
CA GLU A 138 -0.10 7.53 -0.29
C GLU A 138 1.22 6.78 -0.30
N SER A 139 1.50 6.05 0.79
CA SER A 139 2.72 5.25 0.91
C SER A 139 2.84 4.17 -0.17
N ILE A 140 1.71 3.67 -0.70
CA ILE A 140 1.70 2.67 -1.76
C ILE A 140 1.89 3.34 -3.12
N HIS A 141 1.12 4.41 -3.40
CA HIS A 141 1.12 5.08 -4.70
C HIS A 141 2.43 5.85 -4.97
N GLN A 142 3.07 6.39 -3.94
CA GLN A 142 4.39 7.03 -4.06
C GLN A 142 5.57 6.05 -4.07
N GLN A 143 5.32 4.75 -3.90
CA GLN A 143 6.41 3.79 -3.84
C GLN A 143 7.11 3.66 -5.20
N VAL A 144 8.41 3.98 -5.21
CA VAL A 144 9.27 3.79 -6.38
C VAL A 144 9.53 2.30 -6.56
N LEU A 145 9.12 1.77 -7.71
CA LEU A 145 9.33 0.37 -8.08
C LEU A 145 10.60 0.24 -8.92
N PRO A 146 11.31 -0.91 -8.84
CA PRO A 146 12.49 -1.14 -9.66
C PRO A 146 12.17 -0.99 -11.17
N PRO A 147 13.01 -0.27 -11.95
CA PRO A 147 12.79 -0.11 -13.39
C PRO A 147 12.77 -1.43 -14.17
N SER A 148 13.37 -2.48 -13.61
CA SER A 148 13.42 -3.82 -14.23
C SER A 148 12.09 -4.56 -14.23
N LEU A 149 11.06 -4.06 -13.55
CA LEU A 149 9.74 -4.68 -13.53
C LEU A 149 8.95 -4.27 -14.77
N THR A 150 8.24 -5.21 -15.38
CA THR A 150 7.33 -4.93 -16.50
C THR A 150 6.11 -4.13 -16.02
N PHE A 151 5.41 -3.47 -16.96
CA PHE A 151 4.13 -2.81 -16.68
C PHE A 151 3.16 -3.74 -15.92
N GLU A 152 2.97 -4.97 -16.41
CA GLU A 152 2.12 -5.99 -15.76
C GLU A 152 2.53 -6.24 -14.30
N GLN A 153 3.84 -6.38 -14.04
CA GLN A 153 4.35 -6.64 -12.70
C GLN A 153 4.15 -5.45 -11.77
N LYS A 154 4.36 -4.23 -12.25
CA LYS A 154 4.13 -2.99 -11.49
C LYS A 154 2.64 -2.83 -11.15
N LEU A 155 1.76 -3.03 -12.13
CA LEU A 155 0.31 -2.93 -11.95
C LEU A 155 -0.22 -4.02 -11.01
N HIS A 156 0.25 -5.26 -11.16
CA HIS A 156 -0.09 -6.36 -10.26
C HIS A 156 0.35 -6.09 -8.81
N TRP A 157 1.58 -5.60 -8.62
CA TRP A 157 2.08 -5.23 -7.30
C TRP A 157 1.19 -4.15 -6.68
N LEU A 158 0.83 -3.13 -7.46
CA LEU A 158 0.01 -2.02 -6.99
C LEU A 158 -1.38 -2.51 -6.56
N PHE A 159 -2.04 -3.33 -7.38
CA PHE A 159 -3.33 -3.93 -7.05
C PHE A 159 -3.27 -4.76 -5.78
N LEU A 160 -2.28 -5.63 -5.61
CA LEU A 160 -2.17 -6.45 -4.41
C LEU A 160 -2.02 -5.60 -3.15
N ARG A 161 -1.22 -4.52 -3.20
CA ARG A 161 -1.03 -3.62 -2.05
C ARG A 161 -2.27 -2.77 -1.76
N THR A 162 -2.89 -2.22 -2.79
CA THR A 162 -4.14 -1.48 -2.67
C THR A 162 -5.26 -2.37 -2.10
N PHE A 163 -5.39 -3.61 -2.58
CA PHE A 163 -6.38 -4.56 -2.05
C PHE A 163 -6.11 -5.00 -0.62
N ASP A 164 -4.85 -5.15 -0.21
CA ASP A 164 -4.50 -5.45 1.18
C ASP A 164 -5.01 -4.34 2.13
N VAL A 165 -4.94 -3.07 1.73
CA VAL A 165 -5.52 -1.97 2.51
C VAL A 165 -7.05 -2.11 2.62
N PHE A 166 -7.74 -2.43 1.52
CA PHE A 166 -9.18 -2.65 1.57
C PHE A 166 -9.57 -3.86 2.43
N GLU A 167 -8.83 -4.97 2.33
CA GLU A 167 -9.11 -6.20 3.08
C GLU A 167 -8.85 -6.03 4.58
N THR A 168 -7.72 -5.40 4.94
CA THR A 168 -7.33 -5.21 6.35
C THR A 168 -8.09 -4.09 7.06
N ASN A 169 -8.83 -3.25 6.32
CA ASN A 169 -9.62 -2.14 6.87
C ASN A 169 -11.08 -2.21 6.38
N ARG A 170 -11.62 -3.42 6.20
CA ARG A 170 -12.96 -3.63 5.62
C ARG A 170 -14.05 -2.87 6.37
N GLU A 171 -14.04 -2.90 7.70
CA GLU A 171 -15.06 -2.24 8.52
C GLU A 171 -15.09 -0.73 8.27
N PHE A 172 -13.91 -0.11 8.13
CA PHE A 172 -13.80 1.28 7.74
C PHE A 172 -14.45 1.52 6.37
N PHE A 173 -14.19 0.67 5.37
CA PHE A 173 -14.79 0.85 4.04
C PHE A 173 -16.28 0.53 4.00
N VAL A 174 -16.78 -0.39 4.83
CA VAL A 174 -18.22 -0.61 5.02
C VAL A 174 -18.87 0.67 5.53
N MET A 175 -18.31 1.26 6.59
CA MET A 175 -18.75 2.55 7.12
C MET A 175 -18.67 3.65 6.05
N PHE A 176 -17.51 3.84 5.43
CA PHE A 176 -17.25 4.91 4.47
C PHE A 176 -18.17 4.82 3.23
N LEU A 177 -18.39 3.62 2.69
CA LEU A 177 -19.21 3.43 1.49
C LEU A 177 -20.72 3.40 1.79
N SER A 178 -21.14 2.95 2.98
CA SER A 178 -22.56 2.95 3.37
C SER A 178 -23.11 4.34 3.70
N GLN A 179 -22.24 5.31 4.00
CA GLN A 179 -22.62 6.68 4.37
C GLN A 179 -22.61 7.69 3.21
N ARG A 180 -22.46 7.22 1.96
CA ARG A 180 -22.26 8.00 0.71
C ARG A 180 -23.29 9.10 0.37
N GLY A 181 -24.32 9.33 1.18
CA GLY A 181 -25.31 10.39 0.94
C GLY A 181 -25.45 11.43 2.05
N SER A 182 -24.96 11.19 3.27
CA SER A 182 -25.37 11.99 4.43
C SER A 182 -24.23 12.57 5.25
N PHE A 183 -23.02 12.00 5.18
CA PHE A 183 -22.02 12.30 6.21
C PHE A 183 -20.80 13.10 5.73
N ASP A 184 -20.26 12.79 4.54
CA ASP A 184 -19.08 13.49 4.00
C ASP A 184 -19.34 14.97 3.64
N TRP A 185 -20.60 15.39 3.51
CA TRP A 185 -20.96 16.79 3.27
C TRP A 185 -21.26 17.59 4.55
N GLU A 186 -21.55 16.92 5.68
CA GLU A 186 -21.87 17.57 6.97
C GLU A 186 -20.62 17.88 7.81
N LEU A 187 -19.54 17.10 7.67
CA LEU A 187 -18.27 17.30 8.41
C LEU A 187 -17.31 18.35 7.77
N GLY A 188 -17.77 19.08 6.76
CA GLY A 188 -16.98 20.09 6.04
C GLY A 188 -16.19 19.54 4.85
N SER A 189 -15.88 20.42 3.90
CA SER A 189 -15.22 20.13 2.63
C SER A 189 -13.90 19.34 2.75
N ASP A 190 -13.20 19.49 3.88
CA ASP A 190 -11.86 18.94 4.08
C ASP A 190 -11.79 17.40 3.95
N ILE A 191 -12.78 16.66 4.45
CA ILE A 191 -12.78 15.19 4.38
C ILE A 191 -13.02 14.71 2.95
N GLY A 192 -13.97 15.36 2.27
CA GLY A 192 -14.20 15.15 0.85
C GLY A 192 -12.95 15.48 0.02
N ASP A 193 -12.24 16.55 0.39
CA ASP A 193 -10.99 16.97 -0.24
C ASP A 193 -9.87 15.96 -0.05
N ILE A 194 -9.68 15.41 1.16
CA ILE A 194 -8.68 14.35 1.42
C ILE A 194 -8.99 13.12 0.56
N SER A 195 -10.24 12.66 0.55
CA SER A 195 -10.66 11.48 -0.20
C SER A 195 -10.50 11.68 -1.70
N ARG A 196 -10.92 12.85 -2.21
CA ARG A 196 -10.77 13.24 -3.62
C ARG A 196 -9.31 13.33 -4.02
N ALA A 197 -8.47 13.96 -3.19
CA ALA A 197 -7.05 14.09 -3.47
C ALA A 197 -6.36 12.72 -3.48
N GLY A 198 -6.72 11.82 -2.56
CA GLY A 198 -6.22 10.43 -2.57
C GLY A 198 -6.62 9.66 -3.83
N TYR A 199 -7.88 9.80 -4.27
CA TYR A 199 -8.35 9.21 -5.53
C TYR A 199 -7.58 9.74 -6.74
N LEU A 200 -7.39 11.06 -6.86
CA LEU A 200 -6.65 11.65 -7.98
C LEU A 200 -5.19 11.19 -8.00
N ARG A 201 -4.52 11.10 -6.84
CA ARG A 201 -3.14 10.59 -6.78
C ARG A 201 -3.03 9.13 -7.19
N TRP A 202 -4.07 8.32 -6.94
CA TRP A 202 -4.11 6.96 -7.47
C TRP A 202 -4.26 6.96 -9.01
N VAL A 203 -5.15 7.80 -9.56
CA VAL A 203 -5.28 7.95 -11.02
C VAL A 203 -3.96 8.39 -11.64
N ASP A 204 -3.32 9.43 -11.08
CA ASP A 204 -2.02 9.94 -11.56
C ASP A 204 -0.97 8.83 -11.55
N ARG A 205 -0.92 8.00 -10.49
CA ARG A 205 0.01 6.87 -10.43
C ARG A 205 -0.25 5.80 -11.49
N ILE A 206 -1.51 5.51 -11.79
CA ILE A 206 -1.83 4.56 -12.87
C ILE A 206 -1.49 5.17 -14.23
N GLU A 207 -1.75 6.45 -14.43
CA GLU A 207 -1.41 7.19 -15.66
C GLU A 207 0.09 7.16 -15.93
N GLU A 208 0.94 7.37 -14.92
CA GLU A 208 2.39 7.19 -15.01
C GLU A 208 2.77 5.79 -15.50
N LEU A 209 2.22 4.74 -14.87
CA LEU A 209 2.52 3.36 -15.25
C LEU A 209 2.05 3.02 -16.67
N VAL A 210 0.87 3.50 -17.07
CA VAL A 210 0.35 3.30 -18.42
C VAL A 210 1.20 4.03 -19.44
N SER A 211 1.64 5.26 -19.14
CA SER A 211 2.51 6.05 -20.01
C SER A 211 3.86 5.34 -20.23
N GLU A 212 4.49 4.84 -19.18
CA GLU A 212 5.70 3.99 -19.28
C GLU A 212 5.43 2.75 -20.16
N GLY A 213 4.28 2.10 -19.97
CA GLY A 213 3.90 0.92 -20.76
C GLY A 213 3.70 1.21 -22.26
N ILE A 214 3.17 2.39 -22.60
CA ILE A 214 3.00 2.86 -23.99
C ILE A 214 4.37 3.16 -24.61
N GLU A 215 5.25 3.87 -23.89
CA GLU A 215 6.62 4.17 -24.35
C GLU A 215 7.45 2.90 -24.60
N GLU A 216 7.27 1.88 -23.76
CA GLU A 216 7.91 0.55 -23.91
C GLU A 216 7.24 -0.33 -24.99
N GLY A 217 6.10 0.08 -25.55
CA GLY A 217 5.32 -0.69 -26.53
C GLY A 217 4.63 -1.93 -25.94
N THR A 218 4.45 -1.99 -24.62
CA THR A 218 3.78 -3.09 -23.91
C THR A 218 2.28 -2.87 -23.72
N VAL A 219 1.82 -1.63 -23.86
CA VAL A 219 0.41 -1.23 -23.75
C VAL A 219 0.00 -0.54 -25.06
N CYS A 220 -1.10 -1.00 -25.64
CA CYS A 220 -1.69 -0.35 -26.82
C CYS A 220 -2.62 0.79 -26.38
N GLY A 221 -2.34 2.03 -26.80
CA GLY A 221 -3.20 3.19 -26.56
C GLY A 221 -2.46 4.51 -26.77
N GLU A 222 -3.21 5.59 -26.97
CA GLU A 222 -2.68 6.95 -27.12
C GLU A 222 -2.98 7.85 -25.91
N GLU A 223 -4.03 7.54 -25.12
CA GLU A 223 -4.49 8.36 -24.01
C GLU A 223 -4.34 7.63 -22.67
N ALA A 224 -3.16 7.76 -22.04
CA ALA A 224 -2.83 7.09 -20.78
C ALA A 224 -3.80 7.43 -19.63
N ARG A 225 -4.30 8.67 -19.61
CA ARG A 225 -5.19 9.17 -18.56
C ARG A 225 -6.57 8.53 -18.56
N ASP A 226 -7.15 8.34 -19.74
CA ASP A 226 -8.45 7.69 -19.87
C ASP A 226 -8.37 6.21 -19.51
N MET A 227 -7.27 5.55 -19.89
CA MET A 227 -6.96 4.21 -19.43
C MET A 227 -6.82 4.14 -17.90
N ALA A 228 -6.16 5.13 -17.29
CA ALA A 228 -6.03 5.21 -15.84
C ALA A 228 -7.37 5.35 -15.13
N TYR A 229 -8.28 6.20 -15.64
CA TYR A 229 -9.65 6.30 -15.13
C TYR A 229 -10.44 5.00 -15.30
N PHE A 230 -10.31 4.33 -16.45
CA PHE A 230 -10.96 3.05 -16.69
C PHE A 230 -10.49 1.99 -15.69
N ILE A 231 -9.17 1.81 -15.56
CA ILE A 231 -8.55 0.86 -14.64
C ILE A 231 -9.02 1.16 -13.20
N THR A 232 -8.91 2.42 -12.77
CA THR A 232 -9.30 2.85 -11.42
C THR A 232 -10.79 2.66 -11.17
N GLY A 233 -11.64 2.93 -12.16
CA GLY A 233 -13.09 2.74 -12.09
C GLY A 233 -13.48 1.27 -11.90
N VAL A 234 -12.88 0.36 -12.69
CA VAL A 234 -13.11 -1.09 -12.56
C VAL A 234 -12.71 -1.61 -11.18
N VAL A 235 -11.56 -1.17 -10.67
CA VAL A 235 -11.10 -1.54 -9.33
C VAL A 235 -12.06 -0.97 -8.27
N SER A 236 -12.46 0.29 -8.39
CA SER A 236 -13.36 0.97 -7.45
C SER A 236 -14.72 0.27 -7.34
N VAL A 237 -15.31 -0.12 -8.48
CA VAL A 237 -16.59 -0.86 -8.50
C VAL A 237 -16.42 -2.27 -7.92
N THR A 238 -15.30 -2.95 -8.22
CA THR A 238 -14.99 -4.28 -7.67
C THR A 238 -14.89 -4.24 -6.14
N VAL A 239 -14.18 -3.26 -5.61
CA VAL A 239 -14.05 -3.06 -4.15
C VAL A 239 -15.41 -2.73 -3.53
N SER A 240 -16.17 -1.80 -4.12
CA SER A 240 -17.49 -1.43 -3.60
C SER A 240 -18.43 -2.63 -3.48
N ARG A 241 -18.48 -3.48 -4.52
CA ARG A 241 -19.25 -4.73 -4.50
C ARG A 241 -18.74 -5.73 -3.46
N TRP A 242 -17.42 -5.83 -3.29
CA TRP A 242 -16.82 -6.72 -2.30
C TRP A 242 -17.13 -6.28 -0.85
N VAL A 243 -17.08 -4.97 -0.58
CA VAL A 243 -17.41 -4.39 0.72
C VAL A 243 -18.88 -4.64 1.06
N GLY A 244 -19.78 -4.39 0.11
CA GLY A 244 -21.22 -4.53 0.30
C GLY A 244 -21.77 -5.96 0.19
N GLY A 245 -20.97 -6.93 -0.28
CA GLY A 245 -21.40 -8.31 -0.48
C GLY A 245 -20.87 -9.29 0.58
N ASP A 246 -21.56 -10.41 0.75
CA ASP A 246 -21.19 -11.54 1.64
C ASP A 246 -20.01 -12.39 1.12
N SER A 247 -19.27 -11.91 0.11
CA SER A 247 -18.22 -12.69 -0.53
C SER A 247 -17.10 -13.03 0.44
N ARG A 248 -16.88 -14.34 0.65
CA ARG A 248 -15.71 -14.88 1.36
C ARG A 248 -14.43 -14.86 0.52
N GLU A 249 -14.50 -14.39 -0.72
CA GLU A 249 -13.39 -14.38 -1.66
C GLU A 249 -12.53 -13.11 -1.47
N SER A 250 -11.21 -13.27 -1.36
CA SER A 250 -10.26 -12.14 -1.27
C SER A 250 -10.30 -11.26 -2.52
N LEU A 251 -10.18 -9.94 -2.36
CA LEU A 251 -9.91 -8.99 -3.43
C LEU A 251 -8.61 -9.32 -4.18
N ALA A 252 -7.60 -9.87 -3.51
CA ALA A 252 -6.37 -10.32 -4.18
C ALA A 252 -6.63 -11.33 -5.33
N ARG A 253 -7.65 -12.19 -5.18
CA ARG A 253 -8.08 -13.13 -6.23
C ARG A 253 -8.82 -12.45 -7.37
N HIS A 254 -9.59 -11.40 -7.07
CA HIS A 254 -10.20 -10.54 -8.08
C HIS A 254 -9.12 -9.78 -8.88
N GLY A 255 -8.07 -9.31 -8.22
CA GLY A 255 -6.97 -8.58 -8.85
C GLY A 255 -6.29 -9.30 -10.01
N LYS A 256 -6.07 -10.61 -9.88
CA LYS A 256 -5.50 -11.43 -10.98
C LYS A 256 -6.43 -11.49 -12.20
N ARG A 257 -7.74 -11.65 -11.96
CA ARG A 257 -8.75 -11.67 -13.04
C ARG A 257 -8.88 -10.30 -13.70
N LEU A 258 -8.89 -9.23 -12.91
CA LEU A 258 -8.93 -7.86 -13.41
C LEU A 258 -7.70 -7.55 -14.27
N LEU A 259 -6.51 -7.89 -13.78
CA LEU A 259 -5.26 -7.72 -14.53
C LEU A 259 -5.29 -8.50 -15.85
N TYR A 260 -5.75 -9.76 -15.81
CA TYR A 260 -5.92 -10.56 -17.03
C TYR A 260 -6.88 -9.88 -18.02
N LEU A 261 -8.03 -9.39 -17.58
CA LEU A 261 -9.00 -8.70 -18.44
C LEU A 261 -8.48 -7.37 -18.98
N ILE A 262 -7.71 -6.62 -18.18
CA ILE A 262 -7.08 -5.35 -18.58
C ILE A 262 -6.02 -5.60 -19.65
N LEU A 263 -5.17 -6.62 -19.48
CA LEU A 263 -4.06 -6.90 -20.40
C LEU A 263 -4.50 -7.64 -21.66
N ASN A 264 -5.52 -8.48 -21.58
CA ASN A 264 -5.97 -9.30 -22.71
C ASN A 264 -7.21 -8.73 -23.40
N GLY A 265 -7.93 -7.80 -22.77
CA GLY A 265 -9.21 -7.30 -23.26
C GLY A 265 -10.34 -8.34 -23.17
N ILE A 266 -11.59 -7.88 -23.26
CA ILE A 266 -12.79 -8.74 -23.22
C ILE A 266 -13.01 -9.47 -24.58
N GLY A 267 -12.38 -8.97 -25.65
CA GLY A 267 -12.54 -9.51 -27.00
C GLY A 267 -11.20 -9.78 -27.68
N GLN A 268 -10.41 -10.75 -27.20
CA GLN A 268 -9.54 -11.46 -28.14
C GLN A 268 -10.42 -12.44 -28.91
N THR A 269 -10.94 -12.02 -30.05
CA THR A 269 -11.19 -12.99 -31.12
C THR A 269 -9.82 -13.49 -31.53
N ASN A 270 -9.49 -14.72 -31.15
CA ASN A 270 -8.34 -15.44 -31.69
C ASN A 270 -8.29 -15.16 -33.20
N GLY A 271 -7.15 -14.70 -33.68
CA GLY A 271 -6.92 -14.46 -35.10
C GLY A 271 -6.96 -15.77 -35.88
N ASP A 272 -8.16 -16.18 -36.29
CA ASP A 272 -8.42 -17.24 -37.28
C ASP A 272 -9.29 -16.67 -38.42
N GLU A 273 -8.94 -15.49 -38.93
CA GLU A 273 -9.58 -14.92 -40.13
C GLU A 273 -8.57 -14.54 -41.22
N GLN A 274 -7.44 -15.27 -41.28
CA GLN A 274 -6.42 -15.09 -42.32
C GLN A 274 -5.95 -16.39 -42.99
N ALA A 275 -6.80 -17.43 -42.98
CA ALA A 275 -6.53 -18.70 -43.66
C ALA A 275 -7.65 -19.21 -44.58
N ALA A 276 -8.63 -18.38 -44.96
CA ALA A 276 -9.80 -18.84 -45.73
C ALA A 276 -10.08 -18.11 -47.06
N ASP A 277 -9.24 -17.17 -47.53
CA ASP A 277 -9.49 -16.48 -48.81
C ASP A 277 -8.47 -16.80 -49.92
N ASP A 278 -7.39 -17.52 -49.63
CA ASP A 278 -6.48 -18.08 -50.65
C ASP A 278 -7.01 -19.44 -51.13
N GLY A 279 -8.23 -19.44 -51.67
CA GLY A 279 -9.01 -20.67 -51.82
C GLY A 279 -9.69 -20.90 -53.16
N HIS A 280 -10.26 -19.91 -53.84
CA HIS A 280 -11.09 -20.18 -55.03
C HIS A 280 -10.91 -19.14 -56.16
N ALA A 281 -9.76 -19.24 -56.84
CA ALA A 281 -9.60 -18.72 -58.20
C ALA A 281 -8.77 -19.68 -59.05
N GLN A 282 -9.30 -20.88 -59.35
CA GLN A 282 -9.06 -21.60 -60.61
C GLN A 282 -9.78 -22.96 -60.61
N LYS A 283 -10.90 -23.04 -61.35
CA LYS A 283 -11.28 -24.12 -62.28
C LYS A 283 -12.73 -23.96 -62.73
N ALA A 284 -12.89 -23.40 -63.93
CA ALA A 284 -13.80 -23.80 -65.01
C ALA A 284 -14.02 -22.59 -65.93
#